data_AF-A0A931A7B6-F1
#
_entry.id   AF-A0A931A7B6-F1
#
_cell.length_a   1.000
_cell.length_b   1.000
_cell.length_c   1.000
_cell.angle_alpha   90.00
_cell.angle_beta   90.00
_cell.angle_gamma   90.00
#
_symmetry.space_group_name_H-M   'P 1'
#
loop_
_entity.id
_entity.type
_entity.pdbx_description
1 polymer ?
#
loop_
_entity_poly.entity_id
_entity_poly.type
_entity_poly.pdbx_seq_one_letter_code
_entity_poly.pdbx_strand_id
1 'polypeptide(L)'
;MAEINGANGLISGKGIRLHARSPFRDGHFVLSPPKKEAPLNIKTVLAAAASAAIAAGMLAAASPAAAQAPLTHSAQITNYLDNGSHGYWATTAFTRTVTIATWNTKTSWKVTVRDAGTFRTLKDRKSPGAGVPITTPTEGTFKGSMEIFVQSATKPDASKVKAAYNYRCDKNGTADRSVICPGMPAETGDWGKLFFAAGSGATFRTGNYSFDYRGQCGQRWIDVNGSYSGDITNGCATPATPIKPTVTAQSCKANGKVRPASMLIPRVRGVKYEIAGNAVQPGRVTVEPGRHLVKTTAEAGYVLKKGVKPSWVIPVKAVRCK
;
A
#
# COMPACT_ATOMS: atom_id res chain seq x y z
N MET A 1 -31.09 -17.67 -0.62
CA MET A 1 -31.47 -18.65 -1.65
C MET A 1 -32.36 -17.93 -2.63
N ALA A 2 -31.88 -17.73 -3.85
CA ALA A 2 -32.65 -17.16 -4.95
C ALA A 2 -32.32 -18.00 -6.19
N GLU A 3 -33.35 -18.55 -6.80
CA GLU A 3 -33.31 -19.38 -8.00
C GLU A 3 -32.87 -18.57 -9.23
N ILE A 4 -32.11 -19.22 -10.10
CA ILE A 4 -31.81 -18.75 -11.46
C ILE A 4 -32.58 -19.67 -12.40
N ASN A 5 -33.58 -19.12 -13.09
CA ASN A 5 -34.17 -19.73 -14.28
C ASN A 5 -33.78 -18.90 -15.50
N GLY A 6 -33.33 -19.60 -16.54
CA GLY A 6 -32.61 -19.03 -17.68
C GLY A 6 -33.48 -18.39 -18.77
N ALA A 7 -32.82 -17.59 -19.61
CA ALA A 7 -32.83 -17.66 -21.07
C ALA A 7 -32.21 -16.38 -21.67
N ASN A 8 -31.24 -16.59 -22.56
CA ASN A 8 -30.83 -15.72 -23.68
C ASN A 8 -30.94 -14.19 -23.53
N GLY A 9 -29.81 -13.57 -23.22
CA GLY A 9 -29.58 -12.15 -23.49
C GLY A 9 -28.14 -11.93 -23.96
N LEU A 10 -27.98 -11.52 -25.22
CA LEU A 10 -26.74 -10.93 -25.74
C LEU A 10 -26.21 -9.89 -24.74
N ILE A 11 -25.02 -10.11 -24.16
CA ILE A 11 -24.28 -9.04 -23.50
C ILE A 11 -23.32 -8.46 -24.55
N SER A 12 -23.88 -7.56 -25.36
CA SER A 12 -23.12 -6.56 -26.10
C SER A 12 -22.35 -5.68 -25.11
N GLY A 13 -21.06 -5.47 -25.41
CA GLY A 13 -20.11 -4.85 -24.52
C GLY A 13 -20.50 -3.47 -24.02
N LYS A 14 -20.54 -3.31 -22.69
CA LYS A 14 -20.23 -2.05 -22.03
C LYS A 14 -18.88 -2.20 -21.35
N GLY A 15 -17.86 -1.59 -21.97
CA GLY A 15 -16.54 -1.46 -21.38
C GLY A 15 -16.66 -0.88 -19.98
N ILE A 16 -16.19 -1.64 -18.99
CA ILE A 16 -15.91 -1.11 -17.67
C ILE A 16 -14.78 -0.10 -17.86
N ARG A 17 -15.14 1.18 -18.01
CA ARG A 17 -14.19 2.27 -17.79
C ARG A 17 -13.88 2.27 -16.30
N LEU A 18 -12.75 1.69 -15.93
CA LEU A 18 -12.10 1.97 -14.66
C LEU A 18 -11.75 3.45 -14.66
N HIS A 19 -12.68 4.29 -14.20
CA HIS A 19 -12.39 5.68 -13.88
C HIS A 19 -11.58 5.69 -12.59
N ALA A 20 -10.27 5.56 -12.70
CA ALA A 20 -9.34 6.02 -11.68
C ALA A 20 -9.51 7.55 -11.58
N ARG A 21 -10.49 8.02 -10.80
CA ARG A 21 -10.64 9.45 -10.50
C ARG A 21 -9.45 9.88 -9.65
N SER A 22 -8.60 10.76 -10.17
CA SER A 22 -7.36 11.13 -9.51
C SER A 22 -7.17 12.66 -9.42
N PRO A 23 -7.41 13.28 -8.24
CA PRO A 23 -7.06 14.68 -7.97
C PRO A 23 -5.75 14.87 -7.15
N PHE A 24 -4.63 15.00 -7.87
CA PHE A 24 -3.24 15.05 -7.38
C PHE A 24 -2.85 16.40 -6.71
N ARG A 25 -1.97 16.39 -5.69
CA ARG A 25 -1.30 17.59 -5.13
C ARG A 25 0.19 17.34 -4.80
N ASP A 26 0.99 18.39 -5.04
CA ASP A 26 2.37 18.75 -4.65
C ASP A 26 3.46 17.70 -4.46
N GLY A 27 4.58 17.88 -5.18
CA GLY A 27 5.84 17.16 -4.99
C GLY A 27 7.08 17.96 -5.42
N HIS A 28 8.22 17.71 -4.78
CA HIS A 28 9.54 18.19 -5.22
C HIS A 28 10.26 17.07 -5.98
N PHE A 29 10.91 17.37 -7.10
CA PHE A 29 11.47 16.35 -7.99
C PHE A 29 12.89 16.71 -8.43
N VAL A 30 13.77 15.71 -8.45
CA VAL A 30 15.12 15.78 -9.03
C VAL A 30 15.23 14.74 -10.12
N LEU A 31 15.54 15.18 -11.34
CA LEU A 31 15.71 14.29 -12.50
C LEU A 31 17.18 13.87 -12.61
N SER A 32 17.40 12.59 -12.90
CA SER A 32 18.70 12.13 -13.38
C SER A 32 18.63 11.98 -14.90
N PRO A 33 19.64 12.46 -15.67
CA PRO A 33 19.66 12.25 -17.11
C PRO A 33 19.71 10.74 -17.44
N PRO A 34 19.19 10.32 -18.60
CA PRO A 34 19.24 8.92 -19.01
C PRO A 34 20.68 8.43 -19.09
N LYS A 35 21.00 7.35 -18.36
CA LYS A 35 22.24 6.62 -18.55
C LYS A 35 22.04 5.65 -19.70
N LYS A 36 22.75 5.86 -20.82
CA LYS A 36 22.95 4.79 -21.81
C LYS A 36 23.89 3.77 -21.18
N GLU A 37 23.39 2.59 -20.84
CA GLU A 37 24.27 1.48 -20.48
C GLU A 37 25.04 1.04 -21.73
N ALA A 38 26.36 0.87 -21.60
CA ALA A 38 27.18 0.41 -22.70
C ALA A 38 26.73 -1.01 -23.10
N PRO A 39 26.61 -1.31 -24.40
CA PRO A 39 26.29 -2.67 -24.83
C PRO A 39 27.34 -3.65 -24.29
N LEU A 40 26.87 -4.79 -23.78
CA LEU A 40 27.73 -5.87 -23.29
C LEU A 40 28.71 -6.27 -24.42
N ASN A 41 30.01 -6.05 -24.21
CA ASN A 41 31.02 -6.31 -25.24
C ASN A 41 31.31 -7.82 -25.32
N ILE A 42 30.47 -8.54 -26.07
CA ILE A 42 30.53 -9.99 -26.29
C ILE A 42 31.86 -10.44 -26.96
N LYS A 43 32.65 -9.50 -27.53
CA LYS A 43 33.93 -9.83 -28.19
C LYS A 43 34.98 -10.48 -27.26
N THR A 44 34.80 -10.41 -25.94
CA THR A 44 35.79 -10.92 -24.97
C THR A 44 35.61 -12.38 -24.56
N VAL A 45 34.54 -13.07 -24.98
CA VAL A 45 34.26 -14.46 -24.53
C VAL A 45 34.64 -15.53 -25.56
N LEU A 46 35.07 -15.16 -26.78
CA LEU A 46 35.33 -16.10 -27.88
C LEU A 46 36.83 -16.29 -28.23
N ALA A 47 37.74 -16.00 -27.30
CA ALA A 47 39.17 -16.24 -27.48
C ALA A 47 39.67 -17.44 -26.66
N ALA A 48 39.09 -18.63 -26.86
CA ALA A 48 39.62 -19.89 -26.34
C ALA A 48 39.07 -21.12 -27.09
N ALA A 49 39.08 -21.12 -28.43
CA ALA A 49 38.89 -22.35 -29.21
C ALA A 49 39.35 -22.17 -30.67
N ALA A 50 40.65 -22.35 -30.91
CA ALA A 50 41.17 -22.80 -32.20
C ALA A 50 42.13 -23.95 -31.84
N SER A 51 41.96 -25.17 -32.33
CA SER A 51 42.33 -25.52 -33.69
C SER A 51 41.77 -26.90 -34.07
N ALA A 52 41.04 -26.99 -35.18
CA ALA A 52 41.00 -28.17 -36.07
C ALA A 52 40.38 -27.73 -37.40
N ALA A 53 41.20 -27.69 -38.45
CA ALA A 53 40.80 -27.29 -39.78
C ALA A 53 40.03 -28.43 -40.48
N ILE A 54 38.76 -28.19 -40.81
CA ILE A 54 38.04 -28.92 -41.85
C ILE A 54 37.43 -27.87 -42.78
N ALA A 55 37.85 -27.89 -44.04
CA ALA A 55 37.29 -27.10 -45.12
C ALA A 55 35.89 -27.63 -45.47
N ALA A 56 34.88 -27.18 -44.73
CA ALA A 56 33.48 -27.30 -45.11
C ALA A 56 32.96 -25.92 -45.47
N GLY A 57 32.27 -25.80 -46.62
CA GLY A 57 31.79 -24.54 -47.17
C GLY A 57 31.10 -23.68 -46.11
N MET A 58 31.72 -22.53 -45.81
CA MET A 58 31.21 -21.57 -44.84
C MET A 58 29.96 -20.91 -45.41
N LEU A 59 28.80 -21.52 -45.17
CA LEU A 59 27.57 -20.75 -45.01
C LEU A 59 27.86 -19.78 -43.86
N ALA A 60 28.11 -18.51 -44.19
CA ALA A 60 28.20 -17.44 -43.21
C ALA A 60 26.86 -17.38 -42.49
N ALA A 61 26.76 -18.11 -41.38
CA ALA A 61 25.62 -18.05 -40.49
C ALA A 61 25.51 -16.59 -40.07
N ALA A 62 24.50 -15.89 -40.59
CA ALA A 62 24.24 -14.51 -40.23
C ALA A 62 24.20 -14.46 -38.70
N SER A 63 25.15 -13.75 -38.10
CA SER A 63 25.17 -13.61 -36.64
C SER A 63 23.81 -13.04 -36.25
N PRO A 64 23.10 -13.67 -35.29
CA PRO A 64 21.80 -13.17 -34.87
C PRO A 64 21.99 -11.71 -34.48
N ALA A 65 21.19 -10.83 -35.09
CA ALA A 65 21.26 -9.41 -34.81
C ALA A 65 21.15 -9.22 -33.30
N ALA A 66 22.18 -8.61 -32.69
CA ALA A 66 22.22 -8.38 -31.26
C ALA A 66 20.94 -7.66 -30.84
N ALA A 67 20.22 -8.21 -29.88
CA ALA A 67 19.01 -7.59 -29.37
C ALA A 67 19.35 -6.18 -28.86
N GLN A 68 18.56 -5.19 -29.26
CA GLN A 68 18.74 -3.82 -28.80
C GLN A 68 18.63 -3.79 -27.27
N ALA A 69 19.62 -3.18 -26.61
CA ALA A 69 19.61 -3.04 -25.16
C ALA A 69 18.35 -2.28 -24.71
N PRO A 70 17.71 -2.68 -23.59
CA PRO A 70 16.54 -1.96 -23.08
C PRO A 70 16.84 -0.49 -22.78
N LEU A 71 15.91 0.39 -23.12
CA LEU A 71 15.96 1.79 -22.71
C LEU A 71 15.52 1.91 -21.25
N THR A 72 16.32 2.54 -20.40
CA THR A 72 16.00 2.71 -18.97
C THR A 72 16.05 4.18 -18.57
N HIS A 73 15.02 4.64 -17.86
CA HIS A 73 14.91 5.99 -17.30
C HIS A 73 14.46 5.92 -15.84
N SER A 74 14.94 6.84 -15.01
CA SER A 74 14.51 6.95 -13.62
C SER A 74 14.21 8.38 -13.20
N ALA A 75 13.25 8.56 -12.30
CA ALA A 75 12.88 9.84 -11.71
C ALA A 75 12.64 9.70 -10.20
N GLN A 76 13.07 10.69 -9.43
CA GLN A 76 12.75 10.79 -8.00
C GLN A 76 11.47 11.60 -7.81
N ILE A 77 10.54 11.04 -7.05
CA ILE A 77 9.21 11.57 -6.77
C ILE A 77 9.09 11.74 -5.25
N THR A 78 8.65 12.91 -4.78
CA THR A 78 8.44 13.16 -3.34
C THR A 78 7.07 13.79 -3.10
N ASN A 79 6.57 13.66 -1.86
CA ASN A 79 5.27 14.17 -1.39
C ASN A 79 4.04 13.72 -2.21
N TYR A 80 4.15 12.60 -2.93
CA TYR A 80 3.06 12.13 -3.78
C TYR A 80 1.91 11.57 -2.92
N LEU A 81 0.70 12.11 -3.08
CA LEU A 81 -0.47 11.59 -2.40
C LEU A 81 -0.92 10.28 -3.03
N ASP A 82 -1.05 9.27 -2.19
CA ASP A 82 -1.48 7.93 -2.58
C ASP A 82 -2.93 7.65 -2.17
N ASN A 83 -3.66 6.98 -3.04
CA ASN A 83 -5.09 6.70 -2.90
C ASN A 83 -5.37 5.21 -2.79
N GLY A 84 -6.31 4.87 -1.90
CA GLY A 84 -6.87 3.52 -1.77
C GLY A 84 -8.37 3.54 -2.10
N SER A 85 -9.08 2.47 -1.74
CA SER A 85 -10.53 2.36 -1.98
C SER A 85 -11.36 3.41 -1.23
N HIS A 86 -10.78 4.10 -0.25
CA HIS A 86 -11.45 5.06 0.63
C HIS A 86 -10.88 6.49 0.53
N GLY A 87 -10.20 6.81 -0.57
CA GLY A 87 -9.58 8.11 -0.82
C GLY A 87 -8.09 8.16 -0.46
N TYR A 88 -7.57 9.38 -0.30
CA TYR A 88 -6.16 9.59 0.07
C TYR A 88 -5.86 9.09 1.46
N TRP A 89 -4.82 8.27 1.59
CA TRP A 89 -4.46 7.63 2.85
C TRP A 89 -2.98 7.82 3.21
N ALA A 90 -2.10 8.15 2.26
CA ALA A 90 -0.68 8.34 2.50
C ALA A 90 -0.04 9.41 1.61
N THR A 91 1.13 9.90 2.03
CA THR A 91 2.12 10.58 1.19
C THR A 91 3.27 9.61 0.91
N THR A 92 3.80 9.59 -0.30
CA THR A 92 4.91 8.72 -0.72
C THR A 92 6.10 9.54 -1.24
N ALA A 93 7.29 8.94 -1.12
CA ALA A 93 8.51 9.42 -1.74
C ALA A 93 9.23 8.21 -2.32
N PHE A 94 9.49 8.19 -3.63
CA PHE A 94 9.97 7.01 -4.33
C PHE A 94 10.79 7.33 -5.58
N THR A 95 11.60 6.36 -5.97
CA THR A 95 12.18 6.29 -7.30
C THR A 95 11.25 5.51 -8.21
N ARG A 96 10.87 6.11 -9.34
CA ARG A 96 10.25 5.41 -10.46
C ARG A 96 11.31 5.08 -11.49
N THR A 97 11.34 3.84 -11.94
CA THR A 97 12.18 3.37 -13.05
C THR A 97 11.29 2.83 -14.16
N VAL A 98 11.50 3.30 -15.38
CA VAL A 98 10.85 2.80 -16.60
C VAL A 98 11.89 2.09 -17.44
N THR A 99 11.62 0.84 -17.78
CA THR A 99 12.42 0.04 -18.70
C THR A 99 11.57 -0.29 -19.93
N ILE A 100 12.09 -0.04 -21.13
CA ILE A 100 11.41 -0.31 -22.39
C ILE A 100 12.24 -1.27 -23.22
N ALA A 101 11.66 -2.40 -23.56
CA ALA A 101 12.28 -3.42 -24.39
C ALA A 101 11.36 -3.81 -25.55
N THR A 102 11.94 -4.24 -26.66
CA THR A 102 11.21 -4.90 -27.73
C THR A 102 10.59 -6.19 -27.18
N TRP A 103 9.32 -6.45 -27.50
CA TRP A 103 8.61 -7.63 -26.98
C TRP A 103 8.51 -8.74 -28.01
N ASN A 104 7.63 -8.58 -29.01
CA ASN A 104 7.35 -9.63 -30.01
C ASN A 104 7.76 -9.21 -31.43
N THR A 105 7.71 -7.92 -31.73
CA THR A 105 7.99 -7.38 -33.07
C THR A 105 8.76 -6.09 -32.94
N LYS A 106 9.36 -5.60 -34.04
CA LYS A 106 10.03 -4.29 -34.09
C LYS A 106 9.11 -3.11 -33.77
N THR A 107 7.81 -3.33 -33.72
CA THR A 107 6.79 -2.33 -33.42
C THR A 107 5.99 -2.66 -32.16
N SER A 108 6.38 -3.70 -31.41
CA SER A 108 5.76 -4.08 -30.14
C SER A 108 6.76 -3.92 -29.00
N TRP A 109 6.38 -3.16 -27.99
CA TRP A 109 7.22 -2.77 -26.87
C TRP A 109 6.60 -3.24 -25.56
N LYS A 110 7.43 -3.74 -24.66
CA LYS A 110 7.08 -3.97 -23.26
C LYS A 110 7.71 -2.85 -22.45
N VAL A 111 6.86 -2.08 -21.77
CA VAL A 111 7.25 -1.04 -20.83
C VAL A 111 7.02 -1.60 -19.43
N THR A 112 8.07 -1.66 -18.62
CA THR A 112 7.99 -2.03 -17.21
C THR A 112 8.23 -0.79 -16.37
N VAL A 113 7.24 -0.40 -15.58
CA VAL A 113 7.33 0.68 -14.60
C VAL A 113 7.54 0.03 -13.23
N ARG A 114 8.58 0.45 -12.50
CA ARG A 114 8.85 0.01 -11.13
C ARG A 114 8.95 1.19 -10.21
N ASP A 115 8.28 1.10 -9.07
CA ASP A 115 8.35 2.08 -8.01
C ASP A 115 8.97 1.46 -6.77
N ALA A 116 9.86 2.19 -6.10
CA ALA A 116 10.39 1.79 -4.81
C ALA A 116 10.67 3.03 -3.96
N GLY A 117 10.17 3.01 -2.72
CA GLY A 117 10.34 4.15 -1.84
C GLY A 117 9.71 3.97 -0.47
N THR A 118 9.42 5.11 0.15
CA THR A 118 8.80 5.22 1.46
C THR A 118 7.41 5.82 1.37
N PHE A 119 6.62 5.61 2.42
CA PHE A 119 5.34 6.28 2.60
C PHE A 119 5.14 6.69 4.06
N ARG A 120 4.23 7.64 4.28
CA ARG A 120 3.72 8.03 5.58
C ARG A 120 2.21 8.16 5.50
N THR A 121 1.47 7.47 6.38
CA THR A 121 0.01 7.59 6.38
C THR A 121 -0.46 8.94 6.90
N LEU A 122 -1.61 9.36 6.41
CA LEU A 122 -2.23 10.63 6.75
C LEU A 122 -3.16 10.45 7.95
N LYS A 123 -2.95 11.25 9.00
CA LYS A 123 -3.84 11.27 10.16
C LYS A 123 -5.27 11.61 9.74
N ASP A 124 -6.25 10.99 10.40
CA ASP A 124 -7.70 11.20 10.22
C ASP A 124 -8.23 10.83 8.82
N ARG A 125 -7.39 10.24 7.97
CA ARG A 125 -7.81 9.61 6.72
C ARG A 125 -8.22 8.16 6.94
N LYS A 126 -8.97 7.60 6.01
CA LYS A 126 -9.38 6.20 6.03
C LYS A 126 -8.25 5.31 5.51
N SER A 127 -8.04 4.17 6.14
CA SER A 127 -7.08 3.16 5.69
C SER A 127 -7.45 2.60 4.30
N PRO A 128 -6.45 2.17 3.51
CA PRO A 128 -6.69 1.81 2.11
C PRO A 128 -7.55 0.56 1.95
N GLY A 129 -7.44 -0.42 2.85
CA GLY A 129 -8.22 -1.67 2.80
C GLY A 129 -9.56 -1.56 3.53
N ALA A 130 -9.52 -1.45 4.86
CA ALA A 130 -10.72 -1.54 5.70
C ALA A 130 -11.51 -0.24 5.82
N GLY A 131 -10.97 0.90 5.38
CA GLY A 131 -11.65 2.19 5.48
C GLY A 131 -11.74 2.72 6.91
N VAL A 132 -10.90 2.24 7.81
CA VAL A 132 -10.88 2.62 9.23
C VAL A 132 -10.05 3.90 9.41
N PRO A 133 -10.48 4.85 10.26
CA PRO A 133 -9.68 6.05 10.52
C PRO A 133 -8.26 5.75 11.01
N ILE A 134 -7.28 6.39 10.40
CA ILE A 134 -5.87 6.33 10.76
C ILE A 134 -5.64 7.34 11.89
N THR A 135 -5.64 6.84 13.13
CA THR A 135 -5.48 7.69 14.32
C THR A 135 -4.03 8.07 14.58
N THR A 136 -3.09 7.19 14.23
CA THR A 136 -1.64 7.37 14.39
C THR A 136 -0.99 7.18 13.03
N PRO A 137 -0.32 8.22 12.48
CA PRO A 137 0.49 8.09 11.28
C PRO A 137 1.53 6.98 11.41
N THR A 138 1.64 6.15 10.38
CA THR A 138 2.63 5.09 10.25
C THR A 138 3.55 5.44 9.09
N GLU A 139 4.85 5.22 9.27
CA GLU A 139 5.81 5.23 8.18
C GLU A 139 6.07 3.82 7.67
N GLY A 140 6.52 3.71 6.42
CA GLY A 140 6.82 2.42 5.84
C GLY A 140 7.52 2.51 4.50
N THR A 141 7.68 1.36 3.88
CA THR A 141 8.25 1.22 2.53
C THR A 141 7.18 0.70 1.59
N PHE A 142 7.26 1.04 0.30
CA PHE A 142 6.44 0.41 -0.71
C PHE A 142 7.26 0.05 -1.94
N LYS A 143 6.81 -0.98 -2.66
CA LYS A 143 7.31 -1.36 -3.97
C LYS A 143 6.15 -1.59 -4.91
N GLY A 144 6.25 -1.06 -6.12
CA GLY A 144 5.26 -1.18 -7.17
C GLY A 144 5.89 -1.72 -8.45
N SER A 145 5.11 -2.44 -9.24
CA SER A 145 5.45 -2.79 -10.61
C SER A 145 4.21 -2.76 -11.48
N MET A 146 4.34 -2.27 -12.71
CA MET A 146 3.29 -2.29 -13.72
C MET A 146 3.91 -2.62 -15.08
N GLU A 147 3.23 -3.46 -15.85
CA GLU A 147 3.58 -3.71 -17.23
C GLU A 147 2.61 -2.97 -18.16
N ILE A 148 3.13 -2.36 -19.22
CA ILE A 148 2.34 -1.76 -20.29
C ILE A 148 2.87 -2.32 -21.61
N PHE A 149 1.98 -2.82 -22.43
CA PHE A 149 2.30 -3.28 -23.78
C PHE A 149 1.92 -2.19 -24.77
N VAL A 150 2.86 -1.81 -25.63
CA VAL A 150 2.69 -0.72 -26.58
C VAL A 150 2.92 -1.23 -27.99
N GLN A 151 1.96 -0.98 -28.87
CA GLN A 151 2.15 -1.15 -30.31
C GLN A 151 2.44 0.22 -30.92
N SER A 152 3.64 0.44 -31.46
CA SER A 152 4.07 1.71 -32.05
C SER A 152 5.13 1.50 -33.12
N ALA A 153 4.92 2.09 -34.30
CA ALA A 153 5.95 2.19 -35.34
C ALA A 153 7.06 3.18 -34.97
N THR A 154 6.75 4.14 -34.09
CA THR A 154 7.74 5.08 -33.56
C THR A 154 8.51 4.42 -32.42
N LYS A 155 9.84 4.37 -32.55
CA LYS A 155 10.73 3.87 -31.50
C LYS A 155 10.73 4.81 -30.28
N PRO A 156 10.94 4.27 -29.07
CA PRO A 156 10.92 5.07 -27.84
C PRO A 156 12.08 6.05 -27.68
N ASP A 157 13.15 5.87 -28.46
CA ASP A 157 14.33 6.73 -28.54
C ASP A 157 14.34 7.60 -29.80
N ALA A 158 13.24 7.65 -30.56
CA ALA A 158 13.15 8.50 -31.74
C ALA A 158 13.27 9.98 -31.33
N SER A 159 13.93 10.80 -32.16
CA SER A 159 14.19 12.23 -31.86
C SER A 159 12.94 13.09 -31.57
N LYS A 160 11.76 12.64 -32.03
CA LYS A 160 10.48 13.30 -31.76
C LYS A 160 9.89 12.94 -30.38
N VAL A 161 10.42 11.92 -29.71
CA VAL A 161 10.02 11.53 -28.34
C VAL A 161 10.71 12.45 -27.35
N LYS A 162 9.93 13.35 -26.74
CA LYS A 162 10.38 14.18 -25.64
C LYS A 162 9.93 13.52 -24.33
N ALA A 163 10.71 12.55 -23.87
CA ALA A 163 10.52 11.94 -22.55
C ALA A 163 10.87 12.96 -21.45
N ALA A 164 9.98 13.94 -21.27
CA ALA A 164 10.13 15.03 -20.31
C ALA A 164 9.13 14.82 -19.17
N TYR A 165 9.66 14.79 -17.96
CA TYR A 165 8.91 14.65 -16.72
C TYR A 165 8.67 16.04 -16.14
N ASN A 166 7.68 16.77 -16.65
CA ASN A 166 7.32 18.04 -16.02
C ASN A 166 6.22 17.79 -14.99
N TYR A 167 6.62 17.65 -13.72
CA TYR A 167 5.71 17.46 -12.58
C TYR A 167 5.45 18.73 -11.75
N ARG A 168 5.94 19.90 -12.20
CA ARG A 168 5.68 21.16 -11.49
C ARG A 168 4.30 21.69 -11.87
N CYS A 169 3.26 21.20 -11.21
CA CYS A 169 1.97 21.87 -11.21
C CYS A 169 1.67 22.52 -9.88
N ASP A 170 1.47 23.84 -9.99
CA ASP A 170 0.98 24.84 -9.03
C ASP A 170 0.97 24.52 -7.52
N LYS A 171 1.77 25.32 -6.83
CA LYS A 171 1.86 25.67 -5.40
C LYS A 171 0.52 25.85 -4.63
N ASN A 172 -0.61 26.10 -5.30
CA ASN A 172 -1.87 26.53 -4.64
C ASN A 172 -3.11 25.61 -4.86
N GLY A 173 -3.06 24.66 -5.79
CA GLY A 173 -3.84 23.41 -5.85
C GLY A 173 -5.36 23.36 -5.61
N THR A 174 -6.24 24.03 -6.37
CA THR A 174 -7.72 23.82 -6.21
C THR A 174 -8.54 23.51 -7.48
N ALA A 175 -7.94 23.42 -8.67
CA ALA A 175 -8.68 23.24 -9.93
C ALA A 175 -8.49 21.85 -10.61
N ASP A 176 -9.24 21.59 -11.69
CA ASP A 176 -9.14 20.38 -12.54
C ASP A 176 -7.75 20.31 -13.21
N ARG A 177 -7.08 19.15 -13.12
CA ARG A 177 -5.73 18.92 -13.64
C ARG A 177 -5.59 19.28 -15.13
N SER A 178 -6.62 19.06 -15.94
CA SER A 178 -6.60 19.43 -17.37
C SER A 178 -6.55 20.95 -17.61
N VAL A 179 -6.98 21.75 -16.63
CA VAL A 179 -7.07 23.22 -16.67
C VAL A 179 -5.85 23.88 -16.03
N ILE A 180 -5.33 23.35 -14.92
CA ILE A 180 -4.16 23.93 -14.20
C ILE A 180 -2.82 23.32 -14.60
N CYS A 181 -2.80 22.20 -15.33
CA CYS A 181 -1.58 21.55 -15.83
C CYS A 181 -1.49 21.40 -17.35
N PRO A 182 -1.74 22.46 -18.15
CA PRO A 182 -1.63 22.38 -19.59
C PRO A 182 -0.20 21.97 -19.98
N GLY A 183 -0.08 20.83 -20.66
CA GLY A 183 1.21 20.26 -21.09
C GLY A 183 1.82 19.21 -20.17
N MET A 184 1.15 18.78 -19.08
CA MET A 184 1.59 17.61 -18.32
C MET A 184 1.37 16.32 -19.12
N PRO A 185 2.42 15.54 -19.39
CA PRO A 185 2.33 14.58 -20.50
C PRO A 185 1.69 13.22 -20.17
N ALA A 186 1.34 12.89 -18.92
CA ALA A 186 0.60 11.65 -18.59
C ALA A 186 0.20 11.53 -17.11
N GLU A 187 -0.90 10.82 -16.81
CA GLU A 187 -1.17 10.27 -15.48
C GLU A 187 -0.14 9.18 -15.10
N THR A 188 -0.07 8.81 -13.82
CA THR A 188 0.84 7.79 -13.27
C THR A 188 0.74 6.44 -14.02
N GLY A 189 -0.47 6.03 -14.40
CA GLY A 189 -0.73 4.83 -15.19
C GLY A 189 -0.33 4.94 -16.67
N ASP A 190 -0.05 6.16 -17.14
CA ASP A 190 0.20 6.49 -18.54
C ASP A 190 1.68 6.79 -18.82
N TRP A 191 2.59 6.46 -17.90
CA TRP A 191 4.02 6.75 -18.07
C TRP A 191 4.64 6.16 -19.32
N GLY A 192 4.10 5.05 -19.83
CA GLY A 192 4.49 4.51 -21.13
C GLY A 192 4.31 5.53 -22.26
N LYS A 193 3.25 6.35 -22.23
CA LYS A 193 2.94 7.35 -23.27
C LYS A 193 4.02 8.42 -23.41
N LEU A 194 4.78 8.70 -22.34
CA LEU A 194 5.88 9.68 -22.39
C LEU A 194 7.00 9.30 -23.37
N PHE A 195 7.08 8.01 -23.69
CA PHE A 195 8.11 7.46 -24.55
C PHE A 195 7.61 7.17 -25.97
N PHE A 196 6.38 7.55 -26.31
CA PHE A 196 5.87 7.40 -27.66
C PHE A 196 5.24 8.73 -28.09
N ALA A 197 5.54 9.18 -29.31
CA ALA A 197 5.12 10.50 -29.75
C ALA A 197 3.59 10.64 -29.71
N ALA A 198 3.09 11.76 -29.19
CA ALA A 198 1.67 12.07 -29.29
C ALA A 198 1.22 12.04 -30.76
N GLY A 199 0.09 11.40 -31.04
CA GLY A 199 -0.40 11.22 -32.41
C GLY A 199 0.33 10.15 -33.24
N SER A 200 1.23 9.35 -32.65
CA SER A 200 1.95 8.29 -33.39
C SER A 200 1.09 7.07 -33.76
N GLY A 201 -0.22 7.09 -33.46
CA GLY A 201 -1.10 5.92 -33.58
C GLY A 201 -0.76 4.79 -32.59
N ALA A 202 0.04 5.08 -31.54
CA ALA A 202 0.41 4.06 -30.57
C ALA A 202 -0.82 3.56 -29.79
N THR A 203 -0.95 2.24 -29.65
CA THR A 203 -1.97 1.63 -28.80
C THR A 203 -1.32 1.12 -27.51
N PHE A 204 -2.02 1.29 -26.40
CA PHE A 204 -1.53 0.96 -25.06
C PHE A 204 -2.47 -0.05 -24.41
N ARG A 205 -1.89 -1.12 -23.87
CA ARG A 205 -2.62 -2.09 -23.05
C ARG A 205 -1.90 -2.22 -21.72
N THR A 206 -2.53 -1.80 -20.65
CA THR A 206 -2.05 -2.05 -19.29
C THR A 206 -2.11 -3.54 -19.03
N GLY A 207 -0.98 -4.11 -18.65
CA GLY A 207 -0.83 -5.47 -18.19
C GLY A 207 -1.07 -5.57 -16.69
N ASN A 208 -0.36 -6.51 -16.06
CA ASN A 208 -0.45 -6.70 -14.62
C ASN A 208 0.19 -5.53 -13.87
N TYR A 209 -0.39 -5.18 -12.73
CA TYR A 209 0.21 -4.28 -11.75
C TYR A 209 0.16 -4.90 -10.35
N SER A 210 1.14 -4.54 -9.53
CA SER A 210 1.25 -4.96 -8.13
C SER A 210 1.93 -3.86 -7.32
N PHE A 211 1.33 -3.50 -6.19
CA PHE A 211 1.89 -2.63 -5.17
C PHE A 211 1.88 -3.35 -3.82
N ASP A 212 3.01 -3.32 -3.11
CA ASP A 212 3.20 -3.92 -1.78
C ASP A 212 3.67 -2.83 -0.83
N TYR A 213 2.78 -2.39 0.05
CA TYR A 213 3.03 -1.43 1.11
C TYR A 213 3.30 -2.18 2.40
N ARG A 214 4.40 -1.83 3.05
CA ARG A 214 4.84 -2.41 4.32
C ARG A 214 5.02 -1.30 5.32
N GLY A 215 4.05 -1.17 6.21
CA GLY A 215 4.13 -0.27 7.35
C GLY A 215 5.06 -0.83 8.41
N GLN A 216 5.38 -0.02 9.41
CA GLN A 216 6.02 -0.51 10.62
C GLN A 216 5.12 -1.53 11.34
N CYS A 217 5.72 -2.36 12.19
CA CYS A 217 5.00 -3.33 13.05
C CYS A 217 4.20 -4.41 12.32
N GLY A 218 4.65 -4.81 11.12
CA GLY A 218 4.09 -5.96 10.39
C GLY A 218 2.82 -5.66 9.59
N GLN A 219 2.42 -4.39 9.50
CA GLN A 219 1.33 -3.96 8.64
C GLN A 219 1.70 -4.16 7.17
N ARG A 220 0.74 -4.66 6.40
CA ARG A 220 0.93 -4.88 4.97
C ARG A 220 -0.37 -4.62 4.24
N TRP A 221 -0.29 -3.86 3.17
CA TRP A 221 -1.37 -3.72 2.21
C TRP A 221 -0.82 -4.03 0.81
N ILE A 222 -1.51 -4.91 0.10
CA ILE A 222 -1.14 -5.35 -1.23
C ILE A 222 -2.30 -5.02 -2.17
N ASP A 223 -1.98 -4.38 -3.28
CA ASP A 223 -2.89 -4.16 -4.40
C ASP A 223 -2.32 -4.87 -5.64
N VAL A 224 -3.00 -5.90 -6.13
CA VAL A 224 -2.61 -6.63 -7.34
C VAL A 224 -3.80 -6.72 -8.27
N ASN A 225 -3.70 -6.12 -9.45
CA ASN A 225 -4.72 -6.22 -10.50
C ASN A 225 -6.15 -5.89 -10.00
N GLY A 226 -6.29 -4.97 -9.05
CA GLY A 226 -7.57 -4.57 -8.46
C GLY A 226 -8.08 -5.51 -7.37
N SER A 227 -7.30 -6.54 -7.03
CA SER A 227 -7.48 -7.36 -5.84
C SER A 227 -6.64 -6.80 -4.71
N TYR A 228 -7.27 -6.53 -3.56
CA TYR A 228 -6.62 -5.95 -2.41
C TYR A 228 -6.53 -6.98 -1.27
N SER A 229 -5.42 -6.99 -0.53
CA SER A 229 -5.29 -7.78 0.69
C SER A 229 -4.50 -7.05 1.76
N GLY A 230 -4.83 -7.32 3.02
CA GLY A 230 -4.24 -6.64 4.16
C GLY A 230 -4.74 -5.20 4.33
N ASP A 231 -4.09 -4.46 5.24
CA ASP A 231 -4.40 -3.06 5.49
C ASP A 231 -3.24 -2.36 6.22
N ILE A 232 -3.17 -1.03 6.09
CA ILE A 232 -2.28 -0.17 6.88
C ILE A 232 -3.17 0.68 7.81
N THR A 233 -3.44 0.18 9.01
CA THR A 233 -4.29 0.84 10.03
C THR A 233 -3.54 1.10 11.32
N ASN A 234 -3.80 2.24 11.95
CA ASN A 234 -3.53 2.46 13.38
C ASN A 234 -2.09 2.24 13.88
N GLY A 235 -1.07 2.77 13.20
CA GLY A 235 0.25 2.91 13.81
C GLY A 235 0.92 1.60 14.25
N CYS A 236 2.13 1.69 14.79
CA CYS A 236 2.65 0.64 15.67
C CYS A 236 1.85 0.57 16.97
N ALA A 237 0.60 0.09 16.91
CA ALA A 237 -0.19 -0.07 18.10
C ALA A 237 0.51 -1.06 19.03
N THR A 238 0.91 -0.58 20.21
CA THR A 238 1.63 -1.41 21.17
C THR A 238 0.67 -2.47 21.70
N PRO A 239 1.02 -3.78 21.65
CA PRO A 239 0.16 -4.81 22.20
C PRO A 239 -0.03 -4.61 23.71
N ALA A 240 -1.27 -4.56 24.16
CA ALA A 240 -1.64 -4.48 25.56
C ALA A 240 -2.34 -5.78 25.99
N THR A 241 -1.97 -6.29 27.17
CA THR A 241 -2.60 -7.50 27.75
C THR A 241 -3.36 -7.09 29.00
N PRO A 242 -4.69 -7.07 28.96
CA PRO A 242 -5.48 -6.63 30.10
C PRO A 242 -5.36 -7.66 31.23
N ILE A 243 -5.24 -7.17 32.46
CA ILE A 243 -5.18 -7.99 33.67
C ILE A 243 -6.58 -8.01 34.31
N LYS A 244 -7.05 -9.20 34.71
CA LYS A 244 -8.34 -9.35 35.38
C LYS A 244 -8.31 -8.63 36.75
N PRO A 245 -9.30 -7.79 37.10
CA PRO A 245 -9.40 -7.22 38.44
C PRO A 245 -9.54 -8.29 39.54
N THR A 246 -9.09 -7.95 40.73
CA THR A 246 -9.23 -8.79 41.93
C THR A 246 -10.25 -8.20 42.89
N VAL A 247 -10.99 -9.04 43.61
CA VAL A 247 -12.02 -8.60 44.56
C VAL A 247 -11.60 -8.95 45.97
N THR A 248 -11.70 -7.96 46.86
CA THR A 248 -11.74 -8.15 48.31
C THR A 248 -13.20 -8.21 48.72
N ALA A 249 -13.63 -9.35 49.27
CA ALA A 249 -15.00 -9.56 49.70
C ALA A 249 -15.39 -8.64 50.88
N GLN A 250 -16.69 -8.50 51.11
CA GLN A 250 -17.19 -7.90 52.34
C GLN A 250 -16.70 -8.69 53.57
N SER A 251 -16.60 -8.01 54.71
CA SER A 251 -16.24 -8.63 55.99
C SER A 251 -16.97 -7.94 57.14
N CYS A 252 -17.12 -8.61 58.27
CA CYS A 252 -17.68 -8.01 59.48
C CYS A 252 -16.60 -7.34 60.30
N LYS A 253 -16.87 -6.10 60.74
CA LYS A 253 -16.08 -5.42 61.75
C LYS A 253 -16.46 -5.96 63.14
N ALA A 254 -15.58 -5.76 64.12
CA ALA A 254 -15.81 -6.19 65.50
C ALA A 254 -17.09 -5.59 66.13
N ASN A 255 -17.55 -4.44 65.64
CA ASN A 255 -18.78 -3.79 66.09
C ASN A 255 -20.05 -4.23 65.33
N GLY A 256 -20.02 -5.38 64.66
CA GLY A 256 -21.14 -5.91 63.88
C GLY A 256 -21.42 -5.19 62.55
N LYS A 257 -20.69 -4.12 62.20
CA LYS A 257 -20.91 -3.40 60.93
C LYS A 257 -20.20 -4.08 59.76
N VAL A 258 -20.82 -4.05 58.58
CA VAL A 258 -20.21 -4.54 57.34
C VAL A 258 -19.10 -3.59 56.87
N ARG A 259 -17.92 -4.13 56.55
CA ARG A 259 -16.91 -3.49 55.72
C ARG A 259 -17.24 -3.78 54.25
N PRO A 260 -17.38 -2.76 53.39
CA PRO A 260 -17.79 -2.96 52.01
C PRO A 260 -16.74 -3.75 51.21
N ALA A 261 -17.18 -4.41 50.14
CA ALA A 261 -16.27 -5.06 49.21
C ALA A 261 -15.54 -4.00 48.37
N SER A 262 -14.36 -4.36 47.89
CA SER A 262 -13.61 -3.52 46.95
C SER A 262 -13.09 -4.35 45.79
N MET A 263 -13.01 -3.74 44.62
CA MET A 263 -12.36 -4.28 43.44
C MET A 263 -11.06 -3.51 43.18
N LEU A 264 -9.94 -4.21 43.02
CA LEU A 264 -8.67 -3.61 42.62
C LEU A 264 -8.54 -3.67 41.10
N ILE A 265 -8.62 -2.50 40.46
CA ILE A 265 -8.40 -2.30 39.03
C ILE A 265 -6.90 -2.16 38.78
N PRO A 266 -6.27 -3.07 38.03
CA PRO A 266 -4.83 -3.03 37.78
C PRO A 266 -4.49 -1.86 36.83
N ARG A 267 -3.32 -1.25 37.06
CA ARG A 267 -2.73 -0.29 36.12
C ARG A 267 -2.03 -1.08 35.01
N VAL A 268 -2.63 -1.11 33.82
CA VAL A 268 -2.04 -1.74 32.64
C VAL A 268 -1.86 -0.68 31.57
N ARG A 269 -0.61 -0.50 31.10
CA ARG A 269 -0.29 0.47 30.05
C ARG A 269 -1.10 0.14 28.79
N GLY A 270 -1.83 1.11 28.27
CA GLY A 270 -2.62 0.94 27.05
C GLY A 270 -3.99 0.29 27.21
N VAL A 271 -4.49 0.13 28.44
CA VAL A 271 -5.79 -0.49 28.72
C VAL A 271 -6.66 0.42 29.57
N LYS A 272 -7.88 0.67 29.11
CA LYS A 272 -8.96 1.28 29.91
C LYS A 272 -9.87 0.20 30.45
N TYR A 273 -10.38 0.42 31.66
CA TYR A 273 -11.33 -0.46 32.33
C TYR A 273 -12.68 0.22 32.46
N GLU A 274 -13.74 -0.56 32.29
CA GLU A 274 -15.12 -0.14 32.54
C GLU A 274 -15.80 -1.14 33.46
N ILE A 275 -16.54 -0.66 34.46
CA ILE A 275 -17.44 -1.47 35.28
C ILE A 275 -18.87 -1.05 34.95
N ALA A 276 -19.68 -2.01 34.48
CA ALA A 276 -21.08 -1.78 34.10
C ALA A 276 -21.26 -0.60 33.10
N GLY A 277 -20.30 -0.43 32.19
CA GLY A 277 -20.30 0.64 31.18
C GLY A 277 -19.70 1.97 31.62
N ASN A 278 -19.31 2.11 32.89
CA ASN A 278 -18.67 3.33 33.39
C ASN A 278 -17.15 3.14 33.44
N ALA A 279 -16.41 4.07 32.85
CA ALA A 279 -14.94 4.06 32.91
C ALA A 279 -14.45 4.23 34.35
N VAL A 280 -13.46 3.42 34.74
CA VAL A 280 -12.86 3.44 36.09
C VAL A 280 -11.36 3.64 36.03
N GLN A 281 -10.84 4.40 36.98
CA GLN A 281 -9.40 4.61 37.12
C GLN A 281 -8.72 3.41 37.78
N PRO A 282 -7.43 3.15 37.50
CA PRO A 282 -6.65 2.16 38.23
C PRO A 282 -6.64 2.45 39.74
N GLY A 283 -6.78 1.41 40.56
CA GLY A 283 -6.86 1.53 42.01
C GLY A 283 -8.01 0.73 42.63
N ARG A 284 -8.29 0.97 43.91
CA ARG A 284 -9.39 0.32 44.63
C ARG A 284 -10.69 1.10 44.41
N VAL A 285 -11.72 0.38 44.00
CA VAL A 285 -13.08 0.90 43.83
C VAL A 285 -14.02 0.11 44.74
N THR A 286 -14.86 0.80 45.51
CA THR A 286 -15.91 0.15 46.30
C THR A 286 -16.97 -0.42 45.36
N VAL A 287 -17.40 -1.66 45.59
CA VAL A 287 -18.40 -2.33 44.77
C VAL A 287 -19.45 -3.01 45.64
N GLU A 288 -20.70 -2.96 45.20
CA GLU A 288 -21.80 -3.64 45.87
C GLU A 288 -21.76 -5.17 45.65
N PRO A 289 -22.38 -5.97 46.52
CA PRO A 289 -22.61 -7.39 46.23
C PRO A 289 -23.37 -7.60 44.91
N GLY A 290 -23.02 -8.64 44.16
CA GLY A 290 -23.63 -8.95 42.87
C GLY A 290 -22.64 -9.36 41.80
N ARG A 291 -23.08 -9.37 40.54
CA ARG A 291 -22.26 -9.72 39.37
C ARG A 291 -21.87 -8.45 38.63
N HIS A 292 -20.57 -8.18 38.56
CA HIS A 292 -20.04 -7.00 37.88
C HIS A 292 -19.44 -7.38 36.54
N LEU A 293 -19.94 -6.80 35.44
CA LEU A 293 -19.32 -6.91 34.13
C LEU A 293 -18.19 -5.89 34.03
N VAL A 294 -16.95 -6.39 33.97
CA VAL A 294 -15.77 -5.61 33.67
C VAL A 294 -15.45 -5.76 32.19
N LYS A 295 -15.33 -4.64 31.47
CA LYS A 295 -14.84 -4.61 30.08
C LYS A 295 -13.51 -3.86 30.03
N THR A 296 -12.67 -4.24 29.08
CA THR A 296 -11.44 -3.51 28.77
C THR A 296 -11.38 -3.12 27.31
N THR A 297 -10.90 -1.91 27.04
CA THR A 297 -10.63 -1.40 25.70
C THR A 297 -9.17 -0.96 25.61
N ALA A 298 -8.60 -0.99 24.41
CA ALA A 298 -7.25 -0.46 24.20
C ALA A 298 -7.28 1.07 24.19
N GLU A 299 -6.29 1.70 24.79
CA GLU A 299 -6.06 3.14 24.64
C GLU A 299 -5.58 3.49 23.23
N ALA A 300 -5.63 4.78 22.88
CA ALA A 300 -5.08 5.27 21.61
C ALA A 300 -3.59 4.88 21.51
N GLY A 301 -3.20 4.33 20.36
CA GLY A 301 -1.84 3.81 20.13
C GLY A 301 -1.58 2.41 20.69
N TYR A 302 -2.60 1.71 21.20
CA TYR A 302 -2.52 0.32 21.64
C TYR A 302 -3.55 -0.56 20.95
N VAL A 303 -3.29 -1.86 20.94
CA VAL A 303 -4.24 -2.90 20.54
C VAL A 303 -4.25 -3.99 21.60
N LEU A 304 -5.41 -4.55 21.93
CA LEU A 304 -5.45 -5.72 22.80
C LEU A 304 -4.80 -6.91 22.07
N LYS A 305 -3.87 -7.59 22.74
CA LYS A 305 -3.15 -8.74 22.16
C LYS A 305 -4.15 -9.81 21.69
N LYS A 306 -3.95 -10.36 20.49
CA LYS A 306 -4.82 -11.41 19.94
C LYS A 306 -4.92 -12.59 20.93
N GLY A 307 -6.15 -13.07 21.16
CA GLY A 307 -6.43 -14.22 22.04
C GLY A 307 -6.58 -13.89 23.53
N VAL A 308 -6.40 -12.62 23.95
CA VAL A 308 -6.68 -12.23 25.34
C VAL A 308 -8.18 -12.05 25.57
N LYS A 309 -8.65 -12.34 26.79
CA LYS A 309 -10.04 -12.14 27.19
C LYS A 309 -10.26 -10.68 27.60
N PRO A 310 -11.07 -9.87 26.87
CA PRO A 310 -11.22 -8.44 27.14
C PRO A 310 -12.35 -8.11 28.13
N SER A 311 -12.96 -9.12 28.75
CA SER A 311 -14.08 -8.92 29.67
C SER A 311 -14.21 -10.05 30.69
N TRP A 312 -14.71 -9.70 31.87
CA TRP A 312 -14.95 -10.66 32.95
C TRP A 312 -16.26 -10.35 33.66
N VAL A 313 -17.00 -11.40 34.03
CA VAL A 313 -18.07 -11.28 35.01
C VAL A 313 -17.50 -11.69 36.35
N ILE A 314 -17.47 -10.75 37.30
CA ILE A 314 -16.84 -10.93 38.61
C ILE A 314 -17.94 -10.95 39.68
N PRO A 315 -18.13 -12.07 40.40
CA PRO A 315 -19.08 -12.14 41.49
C PRO A 315 -18.50 -11.54 42.78
N VAL A 316 -19.32 -10.75 43.48
CA VAL A 316 -19.04 -10.19 44.82
C VAL A 316 -20.08 -10.73 45.78
N LYS A 317 -19.66 -11.48 46.80
CA LYS A 317 -20.57 -12.10 47.79
C LYS A 317 -20.95 -11.10 48.88
N ALA A 318 -22.21 -11.11 49.28
CA ALA A 318 -22.68 -10.42 50.46
C ALA A 318 -22.28 -11.17 51.74
N VAL A 319 -22.01 -10.44 52.82
CA VAL A 319 -21.81 -11.02 54.17
C VAL A 319 -22.89 -10.51 55.11
N ARG A 320 -23.39 -11.38 55.99
CA ARG A 320 -24.29 -11.02 57.10
C ARG A 320 -23.49 -11.01 58.40
N CYS A 321 -23.51 -9.88 59.09
CA CYS A 321 -22.90 -9.75 60.41
C CYS A 321 -23.92 -10.09 61.49
N LYS A 322 -23.45 -10.76 62.53
CA LYS A 322 -24.23 -11.08 63.72
C LYS A 322 -24.13 -9.94 64.72
#